data_AF-H1V5G3-F1
#
_entry.id   AF-H1V5G3-F1
#
_cell.length_a   1.000
_cell.length_b   1.000
_cell.length_c   1.000
_cell.angle_alpha   90.00
_cell.angle_beta   90.00
_cell.angle_gamma   90.00
#
_symmetry.space_group_name_H-M   'P 1'
#
loop_
_entity.id
_entity.type
_entity.pdbx_description
1 polymer ?
#
loop_
_entity_poly.entity_id
_entity_poly.type
_entity_poly.pdbx_seq_one_letter_code
_entity_poly.pdbx_strand_id
1 'polypeptide(L)' 'MVDRVYWLWQALHLWNAFEIAGTITINNRPASRDALKSDVLDLGVNAENRTIDDVLNTIGGSPLCYVYAKR' A
#
# COMPACT_ATOMS: atom_id res chain seq x y z
N MET A 1 -13.82 -6.44 2.74
CA MET A 1 -13.89 -5.03 2.31
C MET A 1 -12.78 -4.21 2.97
N VAL A 2 -11.53 -4.65 2.89
CA VAL A 2 -10.40 -4.01 3.62
C VAL A 2 -9.90 -2.79 2.86
N ASP A 3 -9.58 -2.97 1.58
CA ASP A 3 -9.03 -1.91 0.73
C ASP A 3 -9.95 -0.69 0.63
N ARG A 4 -11.27 -0.88 0.50
CA ARG A 4 -12.23 0.26 0.52
C ARG A 4 -12.20 1.07 1.81
N VAL A 5 -12.06 0.41 2.96
CA VAL A 5 -12.03 1.13 4.25
C VAL A 5 -10.71 1.90 4.36
N TYR A 6 -9.61 1.30 3.92
CA TYR A 6 -8.32 1.99 3.84
C TYR A 6 -8.36 3.18 2.88
N TRP A 7 -8.86 2.98 1.66
CA TRP A 7 -9.09 4.03 0.66
C TRP A 7 -9.93 5.19 1.21
N LEU A 8 -11.01 4.87 1.94
CA LEU A 8 -11.85 5.90 2.57
C LEU A 8 -11.09 6.66 3.67
N TRP A 9 -10.32 5.94 4.49
CA TRP A 9 -9.48 6.57 5.51
C TRP A 9 -8.43 7.49 4.90
N GLN A 10 -7.76 7.06 3.83
CA GLN A 10 -6.79 7.85 3.07
C GLN A 10 -7.42 9.13 2.50
N ALA A 11 -8.62 9.02 1.91
CA ALA A 11 -9.35 10.18 1.37
C ALA A 11 -9.72 11.23 2.44
N LEU A 12 -9.94 10.78 3.69
CA LEU A 12 -10.24 11.68 4.82
C LEU A 12 -8.98 12.27 5.49
N HIS A 13 -7.81 11.66 5.28
CA HIS A 13 -6.53 12.03 5.93
C HIS A 13 -5.42 12.21 4.90
N LEU A 14 -5.66 13.01 3.85
CA LEU A 14 -4.76 13.14 2.69
C LEU A 14 -3.30 13.45 3.06
N TRP A 15 -3.06 14.23 4.12
CA TRP A 15 -1.72 14.59 4.58
C TRP A 15 -0.92 13.41 5.16
N ASN A 16 -1.61 12.37 5.65
CA ASN A 16 -1.00 11.15 6.21
C ASN A 16 -1.28 9.91 5.35
N ALA A 17 -2.06 10.05 4.27
CA ALA A 17 -2.60 8.94 3.47
C ALA A 17 -1.54 8.01 2.90
N PHE A 18 -0.34 8.54 2.68
CA PHE A 18 0.77 7.83 2.07
C PHE A 18 1.93 7.60 3.04
N GLU A 19 1.75 7.85 4.34
CA GLU A 19 2.74 7.45 5.34
C GLU A 19 2.60 5.95 5.65
N ILE A 20 3.71 5.29 5.95
CA ILE A 20 3.74 3.86 6.29
C ILE A 20 4.46 3.67 7.63
N ALA A 21 4.12 2.59 8.34
CA ALA A 21 4.75 2.23 9.60
C ALA A 21 4.83 0.71 9.75
N GLY A 22 5.82 0.25 10.52
CA GLY A 22 6.07 -1.16 10.79
C GLY A 22 7.37 -1.66 10.17
N THR A 23 7.60 -2.97 10.29
CA THR A 23 8.82 -3.66 9.86
C THR A 23 8.51 -4.74 8.83
N ILE A 24 9.51 -5.22 8.10
CA ILE A 24 9.35 -6.20 7.01
C ILE A 24 9.13 -7.65 7.47
N THR A 25 8.86 -7.88 8.75
CA THR A 25 8.54 -9.20 9.32
C THR A 25 7.28 -9.11 10.19
N ILE A 26 6.50 -10.20 10.22
CA ILE A 26 5.24 -10.26 10.97
C ILE A 26 5.53 -10.04 12.45
N ASN A 27 4.88 -9.02 13.03
CA ASN A 27 5.06 -8.60 14.43
C ASN A 27 6.52 -8.29 14.82
N ASN A 28 7.36 -7.93 13.85
CA ASN A 28 8.79 -7.73 14.04
C ASN A 28 9.49 -8.97 14.65
N ARG A 29 9.10 -10.18 14.21
CA ARG A 29 9.64 -11.47 14.68
C ARG A 29 10.06 -12.35 13.49
N PRO A 30 11.37 -12.61 13.30
CA PRO A 30 12.50 -11.99 14.00
C PRO A 30 12.58 -10.48 13.74
N ALA A 31 13.29 -9.74 14.59
CA ALA A 31 13.40 -8.30 14.42
C ALA A 31 14.05 -7.94 13.06
N SER A 32 13.52 -6.91 12.40
CA SER A 32 13.95 -6.46 11.08
C SER A 32 13.92 -4.93 10.99
N ARG A 33 14.50 -4.37 9.92
CA ARG A 33 14.43 -2.93 9.65
C ARG A 33 12.98 -2.47 9.41
N ASP A 34 12.78 -1.16 9.54
CA ASP A 34 11.53 -0.51 9.13
C ASP A 34 11.23 -0.76 7.66
N ALA A 35 9.94 -0.84 7.35
CA ALA A 35 9.44 -0.87 5.99
C ALA A 35 9.67 0.50 5.34
N LEU A 36 10.15 0.49 4.10
CA LEU A 36 10.37 1.67 3.28
C LEU A 36 9.39 1.66 2.12
N LYS A 37 8.97 2.83 1.64
CA LYS A 37 8.11 2.93 0.45
C LYS A 37 8.75 2.32 -0.81
N SER A 38 10.08 2.32 -0.85
CA SER A 38 10.89 1.70 -1.89
C SER A 38 11.01 0.17 -1.76
N ASP A 39 10.46 -0.43 -0.70
CA ASP A 39 10.47 -1.88 -0.57
C ASP A 39 9.64 -2.52 -1.67
N VAL A 40 10.18 -3.62 -2.21
CA VAL A 40 9.58 -4.32 -3.35
C VAL A 40 8.51 -5.27 -2.86
N LEU A 41 7.32 -5.13 -3.44
CA LEU A 41 6.24 -6.10 -3.41
C LEU A 41 6.42 -7.06 -4.58
N ASP A 42 6.57 -8.34 -4.25
CA ASP A 42 6.73 -9.45 -5.18
C ASP A 42 5.51 -10.37 -5.09
N LEU A 43 4.86 -10.61 -6.23
CA LEU A 43 3.71 -11.51 -6.38
C LEU A 43 4.08 -12.80 -7.14
N GLY A 44 5.37 -13.10 -7.26
CA GLY A 44 5.92 -14.22 -7.99
C GLY A 44 5.67 -14.10 -9.49
N VAL A 45 5.04 -15.12 -10.07
CA VAL A 45 4.78 -15.18 -11.52
C VAL A 45 3.57 -14.36 -11.98
N ASN A 46 2.79 -13.80 -11.04
CA ASN A 46 1.50 -13.18 -11.34
C ASN A 46 1.60 -11.74 -11.83
N ALA A 47 2.66 -11.03 -11.47
CA ALA A 47 2.85 -9.62 -11.82
C ALA A 47 4.32 -9.24 -11.76
N GLU A 48 4.66 -8.14 -12.44
CA GLU A 48 5.96 -7.49 -12.28
C GLU A 48 6.14 -6.97 -10.85
N ASN A 49 7.38 -6.97 -10.38
CA ASN A 49 7.77 -6.34 -9.12
C ASN A 49 7.41 -4.85 -9.12
N ARG A 50 6.82 -4.39 -8.02
CA ARG A 50 6.48 -2.98 -7.78
C ARG A 50 6.96 -2.56 -6.41
N THR A 51 7.17 -1.27 -6.20
CA THR A 51 7.41 -0.74 -4.86
C THR A 51 6.10 -0.58 -4.10
N ILE A 52 6.18 -0.44 -2.77
CA ILE A 52 5.00 -0.06 -1.97
C ILE A 52 4.44 1.28 -2.47
N ASP A 53 5.29 2.25 -2.80
CA ASP A 53 4.87 3.58 -3.26
C ASP A 53 3.98 3.53 -4.51
N ASP A 54 4.31 2.62 -5.45
CA ASP A 54 3.55 2.44 -6.69
C ASP A 54 2.07 2.06 -6.45
N VAL A 55 1.74 1.47 -5.30
CA VAL A 55 0.40 0.91 -5.00
C VAL A 55 -0.33 1.60 -3.85
N LEU A 56 0.21 2.68 -3.28
CA LEU A 56 -0.43 3.40 -2.16
C LEU A 56 -1.62 4.27 -2.58
N ASN A 57 -1.80 4.53 -3.89
CA ASN A 57 -2.85 5.41 -4.40
C ASN A 57 -3.63 4.75 -5.55
N THR A 58 -4.93 4.55 -5.36
CA THR A 58 -5.79 3.86 -6.33
C THR A 58 -6.08 4.66 -7.60
N ILE A 59 -5.71 5.95 -7.63
CA ILE A 59 -5.83 6.86 -8.77
C ILE A 59 -4.54 7.67 -9.00
N GLY A 60 -3.39 7.17 -8.50
CA GLY A 60 -2.10 7.86 -8.56
C GLY A 60 -1.32 7.69 -9.87
N GLY A 61 -1.81 6.85 -10.80
CA GLY A 61 -1.12 6.52 -12.04
C GLY A 61 -1.12 5.03 -12.32
N SER A 62 -0.05 4.49 -12.92
CA SER A 62 0.11 3.04 -13.08
C SER A 62 0.66 2.44 -11.78
N PRO A 63 0.17 1.27 -11.29
CA PRO A 63 -0.75 0.35 -11.98
C PRO A 63 -2.23 0.50 -11.60
N LEU A 64 -2.59 1.35 -10.63
CA LEU A 64 -3.94 1.39 -10.08
C LEU A 64 -4.77 2.56 -10.64
N CYS A 65 -5.96 2.26 -11.16
CA CYS A 65 -6.91 3.27 -11.65
C CYS A 65 -8.35 2.86 -11.33
N TYR A 66 -8.72 2.90 -10.05
CA TYR A 66 -10.07 2.55 -9.59
C TYR A 66 -10.52 3.38 -8.37
N VAL A 67 -11.84 3.45 -8.17
CA VAL A 67 -12.49 4.06 -7.00
C VAL A 67 -13.62 3.17 -6.49
N TYR A 68 -13.98 3.33 -5.21
CA TYR A 68 -15.09 2.60 -4.61
C TYR A 68 -16.38 3.44 -4.62
N ALA A 69 -17.30 3.13 -5.54
CA ALA A 69 -18.63 3.73 -5.56
C ALA A 69 -19.58 3.08 -4.53
N LYS A 70 -20.54 3.86 -3.99
CA LYS A 70 -21.73 3.28 -3.38
C LYS A 70 -22.62 2.73 -4.50
N ARG A 71 -23.15 1.53 -4.32
CA ARG A 71 -24.42 1.15 -4.97
C ARG A 71 -25.56 1.87 -4.27
#